data_AF-A0A401VUZ4-F1
#
_entry.id   AF-A0A401VUZ4-F1
#
_cell.length_a   1.000
_cell.length_b   1.000
_cell.length_c   1.000
_cell.angle_alpha   90.00
_cell.angle_beta   90.00
_cell.angle_gamma   90.00
#
_symmetry.space_group_name_H-M   'P 1'
#
loop_
_entity.id
_entity.type
_entity.pdbx_description
1 polymer ?
#
loop_
_entity_poly.entity_id
_entity_poly.type
_entity_poly.pdbx_seq_one_letter_code
_entity_poly.pdbx_strand_id
1 'polypeptide(L)'
;MDPITTAVATALVGAMATDAWRRVTDAVVALWRRAHPERADGVGAELAGLRDDVRAARAQPTPDPEAEQALIIVWQGRLARLVDGNAELRAELQRLLDEDLAPLLPRAEREHVTSIRQTAQADRRSKVVQAGENVTIHGDL
;
A
#
# COMPACT_ATOMS: atom_id res chain seq x y z
N MET A 1 9.68 3.45 -9.64
CA MET A 1 9.28 3.26 -8.22
C MET A 1 8.68 1.87 -8.09
N ASP A 2 8.93 1.14 -6.99
CA ASP A 2 8.51 -0.27 -6.85
C ASP A 2 7.01 -0.39 -6.50
N PRO A 3 6.16 -0.94 -7.37
CA PRO A 3 4.71 -0.83 -7.17
C PRO A 3 4.16 -1.63 -6.00
N ILE A 4 4.87 -2.65 -5.52
CA ILE A 4 4.47 -3.36 -4.30
C ILE A 4 4.57 -2.44 -3.08
N THR A 5 5.58 -1.56 -3.03
CA THR A 5 5.74 -0.60 -1.94
C THR A 5 4.63 0.45 -1.95
N THR A 6 4.17 0.87 -3.14
CA THR A 6 3.00 1.74 -3.30
C THR A 6 1.73 1.05 -2.80
N ALA A 7 1.47 -0.16 -3.29
CA ALA A 7 0.26 -0.91 -2.94
C ALA A 7 0.18 -1.19 -1.43
N VAL A 8 1.29 -1.56 -0.81
CA VAL A 8 1.34 -1.78 0.65
C VAL A 8 1.17 -0.48 1.41
N ALA A 9 1.81 0.63 1.00
CA ALA A 9 1.66 1.91 1.67
C ALA A 9 0.20 2.41 1.62
N THR A 10 -0.44 2.33 0.44
CA THR A 10 -1.86 2.66 0.27
C THR A 10 -2.75 1.79 1.14
N ALA A 11 -2.51 0.47 1.14
CA ALA A 11 -3.27 -0.46 1.96
C ALA A 11 -3.07 -0.23 3.47
N LEU A 12 -1.85 0.11 3.90
CA LEU A 12 -1.53 0.41 5.28
C LEU A 12 -2.29 1.64 5.79
N VAL A 13 -2.31 2.72 5.00
CA VAL A 13 -3.04 3.95 5.32
C VAL A 13 -4.55 3.70 5.34
N GLY A 14 -5.08 2.94 4.38
CA GLY A 14 -6.49 2.52 4.38
C GLY A 14 -6.86 1.71 5.63
N ALA A 15 -5.99 0.78 6.03
CA ALA A 15 -6.20 -0.05 7.21
C ALA A 15 -6.15 0.73 8.54
N MET A 16 -5.44 1.87 8.62
CA MET A 16 -5.40 2.74 9.81
C MET A 16 -6.79 3.23 10.24
N ALA A 17 -7.67 3.42 9.28
CA ALA A 17 -9.04 3.84 9.52
C ALA A 17 -9.98 2.70 9.96
N THR A 18 -9.50 1.46 9.94
CA THR A 18 -10.31 0.27 10.27
C THR A 18 -10.07 -0.19 11.71
N ASP A 19 -11.01 -0.99 12.23
CA ASP A 19 -10.86 -1.63 13.54
C ASP A 19 -9.75 -2.70 13.55
N ALA A 20 -9.38 -3.19 12.38
CA ALA A 20 -8.42 -4.27 12.21
C ALA A 20 -6.95 -3.78 12.16
N TRP A 21 -6.73 -2.47 12.26
CA TRP A 21 -5.42 -1.81 12.31
C TRP A 21 -4.40 -2.46 13.25
N ARG A 22 -4.79 -2.89 14.46
CA ARG A 22 -3.82 -3.47 15.42
C ARG A 22 -3.13 -4.70 14.83
N ARG A 23 -3.89 -5.56 14.17
CA ARG A 23 -3.37 -6.75 13.49
C ARG A 23 -2.38 -6.36 12.39
N VAL A 24 -2.69 -5.31 11.64
CA VAL A 24 -1.82 -4.76 10.59
C VAL A 24 -0.53 -4.20 11.18
N THR A 25 -0.61 -3.41 12.24
CA THR A 25 0.57 -2.87 12.94
C THR A 25 1.47 -3.98 13.44
N ASP A 26 0.91 -5.02 14.06
CA ASP A 26 1.69 -6.15 14.57
C ASP A 26 2.44 -6.88 13.44
N ALA A 27 1.78 -7.10 12.30
CA ALA A 27 2.40 -7.73 11.14
C ALA A 27 3.51 -6.86 10.51
N VAL A 28 3.29 -5.55 10.43
CA VAL A 28 4.31 -4.57 9.99
C VAL A 28 5.50 -4.54 10.95
N VAL A 29 5.26 -4.47 12.27
CA VAL A 29 6.32 -4.49 13.29
C VAL A 29 7.09 -5.80 13.25
N ALA A 30 6.43 -6.93 13.01
CA ALA A 30 7.08 -8.23 12.85
C ALA A 30 8.01 -8.25 11.62
N LEU A 31 7.59 -7.67 10.49
CA LEU A 31 8.43 -7.52 9.31
C LEU A 31 9.68 -6.67 9.61
N TRP A 32 9.49 -5.52 10.28
CA TRP A 32 10.61 -4.66 10.67
C TRP A 32 11.53 -5.33 11.69
N ARG A 33 11.00 -6.12 12.63
CA ARG A 33 11.81 -6.84 13.62
C ARG A 33 12.75 -7.85 12.99
N ARG A 34 12.37 -8.44 11.84
CA ARG A 34 13.23 -9.36 11.09
C ARG A 34 14.37 -8.65 10.36
N ALA A 35 14.15 -7.42 9.89
CA ALA A 35 15.16 -6.65 9.15
C ALA A 35 16.04 -5.78 10.06
N HIS A 36 15.43 -5.10 11.02
CA HIS A 36 16.01 -4.09 11.91
C HIS A 36 15.34 -4.15 13.29
N PRO A 37 15.67 -5.16 14.12
CA PRO A 37 15.05 -5.38 15.43
C PRO A 37 15.11 -4.16 16.35
N GLU A 38 16.17 -3.36 16.27
CA GLU A 38 16.38 -2.13 17.04
C GLU A 38 15.42 -0.99 16.65
N ARG A 39 14.79 -1.05 15.46
CA ARG A 39 13.86 -0.02 14.97
C ARG A 39 12.39 -0.44 15.06
N ALA A 40 12.12 -1.71 15.34
CA ALA A 40 10.77 -2.28 15.28
C ALA A 40 9.79 -1.59 16.25
N ASP A 41 10.22 -1.31 17.48
CA ASP A 41 9.35 -0.70 18.49
C ASP A 41 9.05 0.77 18.16
N GLY A 42 10.03 1.49 17.59
CA GLY A 42 9.83 2.86 17.12
C GLY A 42 8.84 2.95 15.95
N VAL A 43 8.87 1.97 15.05
CA VAL A 43 7.91 1.86 13.94
C VAL A 43 6.49 1.65 14.45
N GLY A 44 6.29 0.81 15.47
CA GLY A 44 4.98 0.60 16.08
C GLY A 44 4.40 1.85 16.72
N ALA A 45 5.22 2.61 17.46
CA ALA A 45 4.80 3.86 18.08
C ALA A 45 4.42 4.93 17.05
N GLU A 46 5.20 5.05 15.96
CA GLU A 46 4.89 5.99 14.89
C GLU A 46 3.59 5.63 14.17
N LEU A 47 3.41 4.35 13.82
CA LEU A 47 2.18 3.86 13.22
C LEU A 47 0.97 4.24 14.09
N ALA A 48 1.06 4.08 15.42
CA ALA A 48 -0.01 4.44 16.34
C ALA A 48 -0.36 5.94 16.29
N GLY A 49 0.65 6.83 16.24
CA GLY A 49 0.41 8.27 16.07
C GLY A 49 -0.27 8.60 14.74
N LEU A 50 0.20 7.99 13.64
CA LEU A 50 -0.36 8.21 12.31
C LEU A 50 -1.81 7.73 12.18
N ARG A 51 -2.21 6.70 12.92
CA ARG A 51 -3.62 6.29 12.97
C ARG A 51 -4.51 7.42 13.48
N ASP A 52 -4.08 8.13 14.52
CA ASP A 52 -4.89 9.22 15.07
C ASP A 52 -5.03 10.36 14.05
N ASP A 53 -3.95 10.65 13.30
CA ASP A 53 -3.97 11.62 12.20
C ASP A 53 -4.93 11.20 11.07
N VAL A 54 -4.89 9.93 10.63
CA VAL A 54 -5.80 9.41 9.59
C VAL A 54 -7.26 9.44 10.05
N ARG A 55 -7.53 9.06 11.31
CA ARG A 55 -8.90 9.12 11.85
C ARG A 55 -9.39 10.55 11.98
N ALA A 56 -8.53 11.48 12.38
CA ALA A 56 -8.85 12.90 12.42
C ALA A 56 -9.16 13.44 11.02
N ALA A 57 -8.34 13.12 10.01
CA ALA A 57 -8.56 13.51 8.62
C ALA A 57 -9.90 13.00 8.06
N ARG A 58 -10.24 11.72 8.31
CA ARG A 58 -11.51 11.13 7.86
C ARG A 58 -12.75 11.60 8.63
N ALA A 59 -12.58 12.09 9.86
CA ALA A 59 -13.66 12.64 10.66
C ALA A 59 -14.03 14.09 10.28
N GLN A 60 -13.20 14.76 9.47
CA GLN A 60 -13.51 16.11 9.00
C GLN A 60 -14.74 16.12 8.08
N PRO A 61 -15.58 17.17 8.13
CA PRO A 61 -16.74 17.29 7.24
C PRO A 61 -16.36 17.29 5.75
N THR A 62 -15.16 17.78 5.46
CA THR A 62 -14.55 17.73 4.13
C THR A 62 -13.36 16.78 4.22
N PRO A 63 -13.36 15.65 3.49
CA PRO A 63 -12.21 14.75 3.47
C PRO A 63 -10.98 15.46 2.90
N ASP A 64 -9.83 15.26 3.54
CA ASP A 64 -8.53 15.74 3.09
C ASP A 64 -7.73 14.59 2.46
N PRO A 65 -7.85 14.36 1.15
CA PRO A 65 -7.11 13.31 0.46
C PRO A 65 -5.61 13.60 0.38
N GLU A 66 -5.17 14.86 0.53
CA GLU A 66 -3.76 15.24 0.46
C GLU A 66 -3.00 14.77 1.70
N ALA A 67 -3.64 14.85 2.88
CA ALA A 67 -3.09 14.30 4.12
C ALA A 67 -2.83 12.79 4.03
N GLU A 68 -3.80 12.01 3.55
CA GLU A 68 -3.62 10.56 3.36
C GLU A 68 -2.54 10.28 2.30
N GLN A 69 -2.51 11.04 1.21
CA GLN A 69 -1.52 10.88 0.14
C GLN A 69 -0.09 11.16 0.62
N ALA A 70 0.11 12.17 1.47
CA ALA A 70 1.41 12.46 2.07
C ALA A 70 1.90 11.27 2.92
N LEU A 71 1.01 10.65 3.71
CA LEU A 71 1.34 9.47 4.50
C LEU A 71 1.71 8.27 3.61
N ILE A 72 0.99 8.07 2.51
CA ILE A 72 1.32 7.03 1.52
C ILE A 72 2.75 7.22 0.99
N ILE A 73 3.12 8.45 0.62
CA ILE A 73 4.46 8.76 0.09
C ILE A 73 5.55 8.47 1.13
N VAL A 74 5.33 8.87 2.40
CA VAL A 74 6.27 8.61 3.50
C VAL A 74 6.49 7.10 3.70
N TRP A 75 5.41 6.32 3.77
CA TRP A 75 5.50 4.87 3.97
C TRP A 75 6.06 4.14 2.77
N GLN A 76 5.72 4.57 1.56
CA GLN A 76 6.31 4.03 0.34
C GLN A 76 7.85 4.15 0.36
N GLY A 77 8.39 5.32 0.72
CA GLY A 77 9.84 5.53 0.80
C GLY A 77 10.52 4.73 1.91
N ARG A 78 9.81 4.43 3.00
CA ARG A 78 10.30 3.57 4.09
C ARG A 78 10.32 2.10 3.68
N LEU A 79 9.23 1.63 3.07
CA LEU A 79 9.11 0.28 2.56
C LEU A 79 10.12 0.00 1.44
N ALA A 80 10.32 0.95 0.53
CA ALA A 80 11.34 0.85 -0.51
C ALA A 80 12.75 0.65 0.08
N ARG A 81 13.09 1.39 1.15
CA ARG A 81 14.37 1.21 1.86
C ARG A 81 14.44 -0.12 2.63
N LEU A 82 13.32 -0.59 3.18
CA LEU A 82 13.26 -1.86 3.90
C LEU A 82 13.55 -3.06 2.99
N VAL A 83 13.03 -3.04 1.76
CA VAL A 83 13.18 -4.14 0.81
C VAL A 83 14.34 -3.95 -0.18
N ASP A 84 15.11 -2.87 -0.05
CA ASP A 84 16.20 -2.57 -0.96
C ASP A 84 17.28 -3.66 -0.89
N GLY A 85 17.60 -4.25 -2.05
CA GLY A 85 18.53 -5.37 -2.13
C GLY A 85 18.08 -6.69 -1.48
N ASN A 86 16.88 -6.79 -0.89
CA ASN A 86 16.41 -7.98 -0.17
C ASN A 86 15.14 -8.59 -0.79
N ALA A 87 15.30 -9.64 -1.59
CA ALA A 87 14.21 -10.33 -2.25
C ALA A 87 13.29 -11.10 -1.29
N GLU A 88 13.80 -11.58 -0.16
CA GLU A 88 13.03 -12.27 0.87
C GLU A 88 12.07 -11.29 1.56
N LEU A 89 12.57 -10.12 1.97
CA LEU A 89 11.74 -9.07 2.54
C LEU A 89 10.70 -8.55 1.54
N ARG A 90 11.02 -8.50 0.24
CA ARG A 90 10.02 -8.18 -0.80
C ARG A 90 8.91 -9.25 -0.87
N ALA A 91 9.25 -10.53 -0.77
CA ALA A 91 8.25 -11.61 -0.76
C ALA A 91 7.39 -11.59 0.51
N GLU A 92 7.98 -11.29 1.67
CA GLU A 92 7.24 -11.07 2.92
C GLU A 92 6.31 -9.86 2.82
N LEU A 93 6.76 -8.77 2.20
CA LEU A 93 5.95 -7.58 1.97
C LEU A 93 4.74 -7.88 1.06
N GLN A 94 4.93 -8.72 0.06
CA GLN A 94 3.84 -9.22 -0.79
C GLN A 94 2.83 -10.06 0.03
N ARG A 95 3.31 -10.98 0.88
CA ARG A 95 2.44 -11.77 1.75
C ARG A 95 1.67 -10.91 2.74
N LEU A 96 2.32 -9.93 3.36
CA LEU A 96 1.66 -8.95 4.23
C LEU A 96 0.51 -8.24 3.52
N LEU A 97 0.71 -7.85 2.26
CA LEU A 97 -0.34 -7.23 1.46
C LEU A 97 -1.52 -8.18 1.24
N ASP A 98 -1.24 -9.40 0.80
CA ASP A 98 -2.27 -10.35 0.36
C ASP A 98 -3.02 -11.01 1.53
N GLU A 99 -2.34 -11.27 2.65
CA GLU A 99 -2.86 -12.06 3.78
C GLU A 99 -3.42 -11.20 4.92
N ASP A 100 -2.83 -10.04 5.18
CA ASP A 100 -3.20 -9.21 6.32
C ASP A 100 -3.81 -7.87 5.92
N LEU A 101 -3.30 -7.19 4.91
CA LEU A 101 -3.81 -5.85 4.55
C LEU A 101 -5.04 -5.90 3.67
N ALA A 102 -4.94 -6.50 2.48
CA ALA A 102 -6.00 -6.50 1.48
C ALA A 102 -7.32 -7.08 2.00
N PRO A 103 -7.37 -8.16 2.80
CA PRO A 103 -8.64 -8.69 3.29
C PRO A 103 -9.40 -7.76 4.24
N LEU A 104 -8.70 -6.84 4.91
CA LEU A 104 -9.25 -5.95 5.93
C LEU A 104 -9.77 -4.62 5.38
N LEU A 105 -9.44 -4.31 4.12
CA LEU A 105 -9.82 -3.07 3.49
C LEU A 105 -11.28 -3.06 3.00
N PRO A 106 -11.94 -1.89 3.00
CA PRO A 106 -13.19 -1.68 2.27
C PRO A 106 -13.06 -2.06 0.79
N ARG A 107 -14.16 -2.48 0.17
CA ARG A 107 -14.16 -2.94 -1.25
C ARG A 107 -13.52 -1.92 -2.21
N ALA A 108 -13.87 -0.64 -2.10
CA ALA A 108 -13.32 0.41 -2.97
C ALA A 108 -11.80 0.54 -2.82
N GLU A 109 -11.28 0.49 -1.60
CA GLU A 109 -9.83 0.57 -1.35
C GLU A 109 -9.11 -0.70 -1.84
N ARG A 110 -9.71 -1.88 -1.70
CA ARG A 110 -9.17 -3.15 -2.26
C ARG A 110 -9.05 -3.12 -3.78
N GLU A 111 -10.06 -2.61 -4.47
CA GLU A 111 -10.07 -2.47 -5.92
C GLU A 111 -8.95 -1.51 -6.38
N HIS A 112 -8.76 -0.40 -5.65
CA HIS A 112 -7.68 0.55 -5.92
C HIS A 112 -6.28 -0.08 -5.74
N VAL A 113 -6.05 -0.78 -4.63
CA VAL A 113 -4.79 -1.50 -4.36
C VAL A 113 -4.50 -2.56 -5.43
N THR A 114 -5.53 -3.28 -5.88
CA THR A 114 -5.42 -4.28 -6.95
C THR A 114 -5.04 -3.65 -8.28
N SER A 115 -5.66 -2.51 -8.63
CA SER A 115 -5.35 -1.76 -9.85
C SER A 115 -3.90 -1.28 -9.88
N ILE A 116 -3.38 -0.74 -8.77
CA ILE A 116 -1.96 -0.33 -8.65
C ILE A 116 -1.02 -1.50 -9.00
N ARG A 117 -1.34 -2.71 -8.50
CA ARG A 117 -0.54 -3.92 -8.76
C ARG A 117 -0.66 -4.42 -10.21
N GLN A 118 -1.83 -4.26 -10.83
CA GLN A 118 -2.04 -4.65 -12.23
C GLN A 118 -1.31 -3.72 -13.21
N THR A 119 -1.41 -2.40 -13.01
CA THR A 119 -0.69 -1.40 -13.82
C THR A 119 0.81 -1.68 -13.80
N ALA A 120 1.34 -2.02 -12.62
CA ALA A 120 2.74 -2.39 -12.42
C ALA A 120 3.20 -3.67 -13.12
N GLN A 121 2.35 -4.71 -13.14
CA GLN A 121 2.63 -5.94 -13.86
C GLN A 121 2.59 -5.70 -15.37
N ALA A 122 1.68 -4.84 -15.82
CA ALA A 122 1.58 -4.47 -17.21
C ALA A 122 2.79 -3.61 -17.67
N ASP A 123 3.25 -2.64 -16.87
CA ASP A 123 4.48 -1.90 -17.18
C ASP A 123 5.71 -2.81 -17.33
N ARG A 124 5.75 -3.95 -16.62
CA ARG A 124 6.87 -4.90 -16.74
C ARG A 124 6.74 -5.86 -17.92
N ARG A 125 5.55 -6.12 -18.50
CA ARG A 125 5.37 -7.10 -19.59
C ARG A 125 4.23 -6.90 -20.60
N SER A 126 3.46 -5.81 -20.65
CA SER A 126 2.44 -5.62 -21.70
C SER A 126 1.87 -4.21 -21.84
N LYS A 127 1.66 -3.83 -23.10
CA LYS A 127 0.90 -2.66 -23.56
C LYS A 127 -0.54 -2.77 -23.05
N VAL A 128 -0.93 -1.96 -22.07
CA VAL A 128 -2.33 -1.90 -21.59
C VAL A 128 -3.15 -1.11 -22.60
N VAL A 129 -4.01 -1.81 -23.34
CA VAL A 129 -5.11 -1.17 -24.06
C VAL A 129 -6.31 -1.16 -23.12
N GLN A 130 -6.53 -0.04 -22.45
CA GLN A 130 -7.74 0.21 -21.68
C GLN A 130 -8.76 0.87 -22.63
N ALA A 131 -9.58 0.05 -23.29
CA ALA A 131 -10.66 0.53 -24.13
C ALA A 131 -11.93 0.72 -23.27
N GLY A 132 -12.15 1.96 -22.82
CA GLY A 132 -13.48 2.43 -22.47
C GLY A 132 -14.10 3.04 -23.72
N GLU A 133 -15.02 2.31 -24.35
CA GLU A 133 -15.89 2.75 -25.45
C GLU A 133 -15.23 2.86 -26.85
N ASN A 134 -15.51 1.85 -27.69
CA ASN A 134 -15.23 1.68 -29.12
C ASN A 134 -13.82 2.04 -29.67
N VAL A 135 -13.05 1.00 -30.02
CA VAL A 135 -11.90 1.11 -30.93
C VAL A 135 -12.17 0.27 -32.18
N THR A 136 -12.39 0.94 -33.31
CA THR A 136 -12.34 0.32 -34.64
C THR A 136 -10.90 0.36 -35.13
N ILE A 137 -10.30 -0.81 -35.33
CA ILE A 137 -8.95 -0.95 -35.88
C ILE A 137 -9.09 -1.20 -37.39
N HIS A 138 -8.71 -0.22 -38.21
CA HIS A 138 -8.41 -0.48 -39.63
C HIS A 138 -6.92 -0.79 -39.75
N GLY A 139 -6.61 -2.06 -40.02
CA GLY A 139 -5.27 -2.48 -40.39
C GLY A 139 -5.18 -2.57 -41.91
N ASP A 140 -4.21 -1.89 -42.49
CA ASP A 140 -3.65 -2.26 -43.78
C ASP A 140 -2.19 -2.68 -43.57
N LEU A 141 -1.85 -3.81 -44.18
CA LEU A 141 -0.53 -4.46 -44.20
C LEU A 141 0.48 -3.67 -45.04
#